data_AF-A0A846PMP4-F1
#
_entry.id   AF-A0A846PMP4-F1
#
_cell.length_a   1.000
_cell.length_b   1.000
_cell.length_c   1.000
_cell.angle_alpha   90.00
_cell.angle_beta   90.00
_cell.angle_gamma   90.00
#
_symmetry.space_group_name_H-M   'P 1'
#
loop_
_entity.id
_entity.type
_entity.pdbx_description
1 polymer ?
#
loop_
_entity_poly.entity_id
_entity_poly.type
_entity_poly.pdbx_seq_one_letter_code
_entity_poly.pdbx_strand_id
1 'polypeptide(L)'
;MTALVEKVVIQQPKLEPYFYQFFQDVVNTMPKVDPDLLIRVMMFQVNLKKYPGPDIPHVNLYVRYREGVDLHQKQEEGRDTYPFEVTTSRWGDGVIFSGLMSIGTVESVCSDPDIVKVTGEAKPTHN
;
A
#
# COMPACT_ATOMS: atom_id res chain seq x y z
N MET A 1 -32.93 -32.05 44.18
CA MET A 1 -32.65 -30.70 43.67
C MET A 1 -31.44 -30.81 42.76
N THR A 2 -31.63 -30.73 41.45
CA THR A 2 -30.53 -30.86 40.47
C THR A 2 -30.48 -29.56 39.66
N ALA A 3 -29.42 -28.77 39.87
CA ALA A 3 -29.19 -27.55 39.10
C ALA A 3 -28.57 -27.94 37.75
N LEU A 4 -29.23 -27.57 36.65
CA LEU A 4 -28.66 -27.62 35.31
C LEU A 4 -27.74 -26.41 35.15
N VAL A 5 -26.44 -26.68 35.02
CA VAL A 5 -25.46 -25.66 34.66
C VAL A 5 -25.49 -25.54 33.14
N GLU A 6 -26.11 -24.48 32.62
CA GLU A 6 -26.04 -24.14 31.20
C GLU A 6 -24.59 -23.80 30.82
N LYS A 7 -24.01 -24.57 29.90
CA LYS A 7 -22.74 -24.24 29.26
C LYS A 7 -22.96 -23.05 28.33
N VAL A 8 -22.42 -21.89 28.68
CA VAL A 8 -22.33 -20.74 27.78
C VAL A 8 -21.34 -21.08 26.67
N VAL A 9 -21.83 -21.38 25.47
CA VAL A 9 -21.01 -21.53 24.27
C VAL A 9 -20.72 -20.13 23.73
N ILE A 10 -19.52 -19.62 24.01
CA ILE A 10 -19.05 -18.36 23.42
C ILE A 10 -18.71 -18.64 21.96
N GLN A 11 -19.60 -18.26 21.06
CA GLN A 11 -19.35 -18.36 19.62
C GLN A 11 -18.35 -17.27 19.23
N GLN A 12 -17.17 -17.66 18.76
CA GLN A 12 -16.19 -16.70 18.29
C GLN A 12 -16.78 -15.88 17.12
N PRO A 13 -16.60 -14.55 17.10
CA PRO A 13 -17.06 -13.75 15.99
C PRO A 13 -16.37 -14.19 14.69
N LYS A 14 -17.11 -14.17 13.58
CA LYS A 14 -16.52 -14.45 12.26
C LYS A 14 -15.57 -13.31 11.89
N LEU A 15 -14.37 -13.65 11.42
CA LEU A 15 -13.36 -12.68 11.01
C LEU A 15 -13.70 -11.99 9.68
N GLU A 16 -14.32 -12.75 8.77
CA GLU A 16 -14.59 -12.37 7.38
C GLU A 16 -15.29 -11.00 7.20
N PRO A 17 -16.34 -10.63 7.96
CA PRO A 17 -16.97 -9.32 7.85
C PRO A 17 -16.03 -8.15 8.17
N TYR A 18 -15.11 -8.31 9.12
CA TYR A 18 -14.14 -7.28 9.47
C TYR A 18 -13.13 -7.06 8.34
N PHE A 19 -12.68 -8.15 7.70
CA PHE A 19 -11.80 -8.06 6.55
C PHE A 19 -12.48 -7.36 5.39
N TYR A 20 -13.74 -7.71 5.06
CA TYR A 20 -14.46 -7.05 3.98
C TYR A 20 -14.68 -5.57 4.21
N GLN A 21 -15.05 -5.18 5.44
CA GLN A 21 -15.19 -3.76 5.79
C GLN A 21 -13.87 -3.02 5.60
N PHE A 22 -12.79 -3.53 6.18
CA PHE A 22 -11.46 -2.96 6.03
C PHE A 22 -11.01 -2.86 4.56
N PHE A 23 -11.20 -3.93 3.78
CA PHE A 23 -10.83 -3.95 2.37
C PHE A 23 -11.60 -2.90 1.57
N GLN A 24 -12.91 -2.76 1.84
CA GLN A 24 -13.74 -1.76 1.17
C GLN A 24 -13.32 -0.33 1.55
N ASP A 25 -12.95 -0.11 2.81
CA ASP A 25 -12.45 1.19 3.28
C ASP A 25 -11.13 1.56 2.57
N VAL A 26 -10.22 0.60 2.37
CA VAL A 26 -8.98 0.79 1.61
C VAL A 26 -9.27 1.16 0.16
N VAL A 27 -10.15 0.41 -0.52
CA VAL A 27 -10.54 0.69 -1.92
C VAL A 27 -11.17 2.07 -2.07
N ASN A 28 -12.03 2.46 -1.14
CA ASN A 28 -12.71 3.76 -1.19
C ASN A 28 -11.76 4.93 -0.90
N THR A 29 -10.76 4.73 -0.05
CA THR A 29 -9.81 5.79 0.35
C THR A 29 -8.82 6.10 -0.78
N MET A 30 -8.33 5.07 -1.48
CA MET A 30 -7.34 5.22 -2.56
C MET A 30 -7.78 4.49 -3.84
N PRO A 31 -8.85 4.95 -4.52
CA PRO A 31 -9.51 4.21 -5.60
C PRO A 31 -8.64 4.00 -6.86
N LYS A 32 -7.55 4.76 -6.99
CA LYS A 32 -6.61 4.64 -8.12
C LYS A 32 -5.49 3.62 -7.86
N VAL A 33 -5.35 3.12 -6.62
CA VAL A 33 -4.25 2.28 -6.20
C VAL A 33 -4.72 0.85 -6.00
N ASP A 34 -3.89 -0.12 -6.38
CA ASP A 34 -4.14 -1.53 -6.09
C ASP A 34 -4.29 -1.76 -4.57
N PRO A 35 -5.46 -2.20 -4.07
CA PRO A 35 -5.67 -2.41 -2.65
C PRO A 35 -4.77 -3.51 -2.07
N ASP A 36 -4.39 -4.53 -2.85
CA ASP A 36 -3.47 -5.57 -2.38
C ASP A 36 -2.08 -4.99 -2.06
N LEU A 37 -1.60 -4.05 -2.88
CA LEU A 37 -0.36 -3.34 -2.63
C LEU A 37 -0.42 -2.56 -1.30
N LEU A 38 -1.47 -1.77 -1.08
CA LEU A 38 -1.64 -0.98 0.14
C LEU A 38 -1.67 -1.87 1.38
N ILE A 39 -2.43 -2.96 1.32
CA ILE A 39 -2.55 -3.94 2.40
C ILE A 39 -1.19 -4.58 2.69
N ARG A 40 -0.42 -4.97 1.66
CA ARG A 40 0.93 -5.53 1.84
C ARG A 40 1.89 -4.55 2.50
N VAL A 41 1.93 -3.30 2.04
CA VAL A 41 2.77 -2.25 2.65
C VAL A 41 2.42 -2.08 4.13
N MET A 42 1.13 -1.93 4.46
CA MET A 42 0.68 -1.82 5.85
C MET A 42 1.03 -3.06 6.68
N MET A 43 0.81 -4.27 6.15
CA MET A 43 1.17 -5.51 6.83
C MET A 43 2.67 -5.61 7.10
N PHE A 44 3.53 -5.23 6.15
CA PHE A 44 4.98 -5.23 6.37
C PHE A 44 5.38 -4.19 7.41
N GLN A 45 4.82 -2.99 7.41
CA GLN A 45 5.10 -2.00 8.45
C GLN A 45 4.70 -2.47 9.86
N VAL A 46 3.61 -3.23 9.99
CA VAL A 46 3.23 -3.82 11.29
C VAL A 46 4.21 -4.92 11.70
N ASN A 47 4.67 -5.74 10.75
CA ASN A 47 5.49 -6.91 11.04
C ASN A 47 6.98 -6.59 11.22
N LEU A 48 7.55 -5.66 10.44
CA LEU A 48 8.97 -5.31 10.51
C LEU A 48 9.36 -4.68 11.85
N LYS A 49 8.43 -3.98 12.52
CA LYS A 49 8.62 -3.47 13.90
C LYS A 49 8.98 -4.54 14.93
N LYS A 50 8.74 -5.82 14.63
CA LYS A 50 9.07 -6.94 15.51
C LYS A 50 10.53 -7.41 15.36
N TYR A 51 11.26 -6.90 14.38
CA TYR A 51 12.61 -7.34 14.03
C TYR A 51 13.59 -6.17 14.06
N PRO A 52 14.88 -6.41 14.37
CA PRO A 52 15.90 -5.38 14.28
C PRO A 52 16.18 -5.00 12.81
N GLY A 53 16.23 -3.69 12.54
CA GLY A 53 16.50 -3.12 11.21
C GLY A 53 15.42 -2.12 10.77
N PRO A 54 15.49 -1.59 9.53
CA PRO A 54 14.44 -0.76 8.95
C PRO A 54 13.01 -1.32 9.13
N ASP A 55 12.13 -0.54 9.74
CA ASP A 55 10.73 -0.87 9.99
C ASP A 55 9.80 -0.51 8.80
N ILE A 56 10.39 -0.23 7.65
CA ILE A 56 9.73 0.23 6.43
C ILE A 56 10.05 -0.75 5.29
N PRO A 57 9.06 -1.23 4.52
CA PRO A 57 9.28 -2.15 3.41
C PRO A 57 9.95 -1.46 2.21
N HIS A 58 10.59 -2.27 1.37
CA HIS A 58 10.96 -1.84 0.03
C HIS A 58 9.74 -1.94 -0.90
N VAL A 59 9.43 -0.87 -1.62
CA VAL A 59 8.25 -0.77 -2.48
C VAL A 59 8.67 -0.29 -3.86
N ASN A 60 8.11 -0.96 -4.88
CA ASN A 60 8.17 -0.54 -6.27
C ASN A 60 6.76 -0.12 -6.69
N LEU A 61 6.52 1.18 -6.87
CA LEU A 61 5.28 1.73 -7.39
C LEU A 61 5.38 1.91 -8.89
N TYR A 62 4.45 1.33 -9.63
CA TYR A 62 4.22 1.61 -11.05
C TYR A 62 3.05 2.59 -11.15
N VAL A 63 3.36 3.86 -11.39
CA VAL A 63 2.40 4.97 -11.43
C VAL A 63 2.10 5.32 -12.89
N ARG A 64 0.87 5.05 -13.32
CA ARG A 64 0.39 5.41 -14.66
C ARG A 64 -0.30 6.76 -14.62
N TYR A 65 0.09 7.62 -15.56
CA TYR A 65 -0.45 8.96 -15.72
C TYR A 65 -1.44 9.01 -16.88
N ARG A 66 -2.32 10.03 -16.87
CA ARG A 66 -3.18 10.32 -18.02
C ARG A 66 -2.34 10.72 -19.24
N GLU A 67 -2.92 10.54 -20.43
CA GLU A 67 -2.27 10.93 -21.68
C GLU A 67 -1.97 12.44 -21.72
N GLY A 68 -0.86 12.81 -22.37
CA GLY A 68 -0.43 14.21 -22.53
C GLY A 68 0.33 14.79 -21.33
N VAL A 69 0.49 14.04 -20.23
CA VAL A 69 1.36 14.43 -19.11
C VAL A 69 2.83 14.29 -19.52
N ASP A 70 3.64 15.29 -19.20
CA ASP A 70 5.09 15.20 -19.35
C ASP A 70 5.67 14.28 -18.27
N LEU A 71 5.97 13.04 -18.65
CA LEU A 71 6.51 12.04 -17.75
C LEU A 71 7.94 12.37 -17.28
N HIS A 72 8.71 13.12 -18.08
CA HIS A 72 10.04 13.53 -17.66
C HIS A 72 9.94 14.59 -16.57
N GLN A 73 9.03 15.56 -16.72
CA GLN A 73 8.73 16.51 -15.66
C GLN A 73 8.28 15.80 -14.37
N LYS A 74 7.35 14.84 -14.46
CA LYS A 74 6.89 14.05 -13.29
C LYS A 74 8.01 13.26 -12.63
N GLN A 75 8.94 12.72 -13.42
CA GLN A 75 10.13 12.06 -12.91
C GLN A 75 11.00 13.01 -12.10
N GLU A 76 11.31 14.19 -12.63
CA GLU A 76 12.15 15.18 -11.94
C GLU A 76 11.46 15.72 -10.67
N GLU A 77 10.16 16.04 -10.74
CA GLU A 77 9.36 16.40 -9.55
C GLU A 77 9.43 15.30 -8.46
N GLY A 78 9.36 14.04 -8.87
CA GLY A 78 9.50 12.90 -7.98
C GLY A 78 10.89 12.81 -7.33
N ARG A 79 11.96 13.03 -8.10
CA ARG A 79 13.35 13.01 -7.62
C ARG A 79 13.64 14.14 -6.64
N ASP A 80 13.09 15.33 -6.90
CA ASP A 80 13.28 16.51 -6.06
C ASP A 80 12.51 16.38 -4.73
N THR A 81 11.35 15.70 -4.76
CA THR A 81 10.48 15.57 -3.59
C THR A 81 10.90 14.41 -2.68
N TYR A 82 11.38 13.32 -3.25
CA TYR A 82 11.52 12.06 -2.54
C TYR A 82 12.93 11.48 -2.61
N PRO A 83 13.46 10.94 -1.50
CA PRO A 83 14.79 10.34 -1.46
C PRO A 83 14.81 8.89 -1.99
N PHE A 84 14.11 8.61 -3.10
CA PHE A 84 14.03 7.27 -3.71
C PHE A 84 14.43 7.32 -5.18
N GLU A 85 14.63 6.14 -5.78
CA GLU A 85 14.84 6.05 -7.21
C GLU A 85 13.52 6.33 -7.95
N VAL A 86 13.58 7.25 -8.92
CA VAL A 86 12.45 7.60 -9.78
C VAL A 86 12.88 7.52 -11.24
N THR A 87 12.17 6.69 -12.01
CA THR A 87 12.47 6.41 -13.42
C THR A 87 11.21 6.42 -14.27
N THR A 88 11.32 6.82 -15.53
CA THR A 88 10.19 6.68 -16.47
C THR A 88 10.00 5.22 -16.88
N SER A 89 8.74 4.83 -17.07
CA SER A 89 8.38 3.51 -17.60
C SER A 89 8.94 3.34 -19.01
N ARG A 90 9.52 2.18 -19.31
CA ARG A 90 9.98 1.82 -20.68
C ARG A 90 8.86 1.83 -21.72
N TRP A 91 7.60 1.75 -21.27
CA TRP A 91 6.42 1.76 -22.12
C TRP A 91 5.89 3.18 -22.38
N GLY A 92 6.51 4.21 -21.78
CA GLY A 92 6.11 5.61 -21.96
C GLY A 92 4.73 5.94 -21.38
N ASP A 93 4.26 5.14 -20.42
CA ASP A 93 2.90 5.25 -19.86
C ASP A 93 2.87 5.66 -18.38
N GLY A 94 4.04 5.92 -17.78
CA GLY A 94 4.11 6.18 -16.35
C GLY A 94 5.52 6.42 -15.81
N VAL A 95 5.57 6.53 -14.48
CA VAL A 95 6.79 6.69 -13.68
C VAL A 95 6.84 5.58 -12.65
N ILE A 96 8.05 5.10 -12.36
CA ILE A 96 8.35 4.07 -11.38
C ILE A 96 9.05 4.73 -10.21
N PHE A 97 8.52 4.53 -9.01
CA PHE A 97 9.16 4.92 -7.75
C PHE A 97 9.65 3.66 -7.04
N SER A 98 10.91 3.62 -6.64
CA SER A 98 11.55 2.43 -6.03
C SER A 98 12.38 2.82 -4.82
N GLY A 99 12.08 2.23 -3.66
CA GLY A 99 12.84 2.46 -2.44
C GLY A 99 12.08 2.08 -1.16
N LEU A 100 12.58 2.52 -0.01
CA LEU A 100 11.92 2.31 1.28
C LEU A 100 10.73 3.27 1.43
N MET A 101 9.51 2.75 1.46
CA MET A 101 8.30 3.58 1.52
C MET A 101 7.33 3.12 2.60
N SER A 102 6.93 4.07 3.44
CA SER A 102 5.82 3.90 4.37
C SER A 102 4.47 4.04 3.64
N ILE A 103 3.37 3.62 4.26
CA ILE A 103 2.03 3.87 3.71
C ILE A 103 1.79 5.37 3.47
N GLY A 104 2.22 6.25 4.39
CA GLY A 104 2.09 7.71 4.21
C GLY A 104 2.91 8.25 3.04
N THR A 105 4.06 7.64 2.76
CA THR A 105 4.85 7.96 1.56
C THR A 105 4.13 7.53 0.29
N VAL A 106 3.56 6.32 0.27
CA VAL A 106 2.75 5.82 -0.85
C VAL A 106 1.54 6.73 -1.08
N GLU A 107 0.86 7.16 -0.02
CA GLU A 107 -0.24 8.12 -0.08
C GLU A 107 0.19 9.44 -0.71
N SER A 108 1.32 9.98 -0.26
CA SER A 108 1.90 11.22 -0.81
C SER A 108 2.17 11.10 -2.31
N VAL A 109 2.83 10.04 -2.76
CA VAL A 109 3.09 9.79 -4.21
C VAL A 109 1.78 9.66 -4.99
N CYS A 110 0.79 8.94 -4.44
CA CYS A 110 -0.47 8.67 -5.12
C CYS A 110 -1.46 9.84 -5.08
N SER A 111 -1.13 10.94 -4.41
CA SER A 111 -1.99 12.14 -4.30
C SER A 111 -1.97 13.01 -5.56
N ASP A 112 -1.04 12.78 -6.49
CA ASP A 112 -0.95 13.53 -7.74
C ASP A 112 -2.25 13.35 -8.58
N PRO A 113 -2.92 14.46 -8.92
CA PRO A 113 -4.22 14.41 -9.61
C PRO A 113 -4.14 13.80 -11.01
N ASP A 114 -2.98 13.86 -11.67
CA ASP A 114 -2.78 13.36 -13.03
C ASP A 114 -2.64 11.83 -13.10
N ILE A 115 -2.46 11.17 -11.96
CA ILE A 115 -2.40 9.71 -11.86
C ILE A 115 -3.75 9.11 -12.20
N VAL A 116 -3.74 8.04 -13.00
CA VAL A 116 -4.95 7.27 -13.34
C VAL A 116 -4.96 5.88 -12.72
N LYS A 117 -3.78 5.29 -12.47
CA LYS A 117 -3.67 3.96 -11.86
C LYS A 117 -2.31 3.78 -11.20
N VAL A 118 -2.28 3.12 -10.05
CA VAL A 118 -1.05 2.70 -9.37
C VAL A 118 -1.12 1.20 -9.07
N THR A 119 -0.05 0.50 -9.40
CA THR A 119 0.17 -0.92 -9.05
C THR A 119 1.59 -1.06 -8.53
N GLY A 120 1.99 -2.24 -8.06
CA GLY A 120 3.32 -2.36 -7.48
C GLY A 120 3.64 -3.68 -6.83
N GLU A 121 4.84 -3.72 -6.27
CA GLU A 121 5.29 -4.78 -5.39
C GLU A 121 5.79 -4.18 -4.08
N ALA A 122 5.50 -4.83 -2.96
CA ALA A 122 6.12 -4.55 -1.67
C ALA A 122 6.87 -5.78 -1.19
N LYS A 123 8.06 -5.59 -0.63
CA LYS A 123 8.92 -6.63 -0.09
C LYS A 123 9.41 -6.23 1.31
N PRO A 124 9.49 -7.17 2.27
CA PRO A 124 10.13 -6.89 3.54
C PRO A 124 11.63 -6.64 3.31
N THR A 125 12.21 -5.75 4.12
CA THR A 125 13.64 -5.42 4.06
C THR A 125 14.53 -6.51 4.62
N HIS A 126 13.99 -7.39 5.47
CA HIS A 126 14.68 -8.51 6.11
C HIS A 126 13.78 -9.74 6.07
N ASN A 127 14.34 -10.88 5.65
CA ASN A 127 13.76 -12.22 5.76
C ASN A 127 14.89 -13.22 6.04
#